data_AF-V9VN07-F1
#
_entry.id   AF-V9VN07-F1
#
_cell.length_a   1.000
_cell.length_b   1.000
_cell.length_c   1.000
_cell.angle_alpha   90.00
_cell.angle_beta   90.00
_cell.angle_gamma   90.00
#
_symmetry.space_group_name_H-M   'P 1'
#
loop_
_entity.id
_entity.type
_entity.pdbx_description
1 polymer ?
#
loop_
_entity_poly.entity_id
_entity_poly.type
_entity_poly.pdbx_seq_one_letter_code
_entity_poly.pdbx_strand_id
1 'polypeptide(L)'
;GHRDFIKNMITGTSQADCAILIIAGGTGEFEAGISKDGQTREHALLAFTLGVRQLIVAVNKMDTTKYSEDRFNEIVREVSNFIKKVGFNPKTVAFVPISGWHGDNMIEATTNMPWYKGWEKETKSGKATGKTLLDAIDAIEPPTRPTDKPLRLPLQDVYKIGGIGTVPVGRVETGVIKPGMVVTFAPSNVTTEVKSVEMHHESLPEGLPGDNVGFNVKNVSVKDIRRGNVASDSKNDPAQEAASFNAQVIVMNHPGQIGNGYSPVLDCHTAHIACRFNNILQKIDRRSGKVLEENPKFIKSGDAAMVEMIPTKPMCVESFNEYPPLGRFAVRDMRQTVAVGV
;
A
#
# COMPACT_ATOMS: atom_id res chain seq x y z
N GLY A 1 -4.10 6.36 -14.39
CA GLY A 1 -2.63 6.53 -14.36
C GLY A 1 -2.22 7.96 -14.62
N HIS A 2 -2.62 8.90 -13.77
CA HIS A 2 -1.99 10.23 -13.78
C HIS A 2 -0.89 10.22 -12.72
N ARG A 3 0.27 10.80 -13.01
CA ARG A 3 1.40 10.87 -12.07
C ARG A 3 1.00 11.52 -10.73
N ASP A 4 0.06 12.46 -10.76
CA ASP A 4 -0.43 13.12 -9.54
C ASP A 4 -1.26 12.20 -8.63
N PHE A 5 -1.79 11.08 -9.14
CA PHE A 5 -2.56 10.12 -8.34
C PHE A 5 -1.70 9.08 -7.63
N ILE A 6 -0.37 9.13 -7.75
CA ILE A 6 0.53 8.26 -6.99
C ILE A 6 0.34 8.47 -5.48
N LYS A 7 0.01 9.68 -5.02
CA LYS A 7 -0.36 9.93 -3.62
C LYS A 7 -1.54 9.05 -3.18
N ASN A 8 -2.61 9.09 -3.98
CA ASN A 8 -3.84 8.35 -3.71
C ASN A 8 -3.59 6.85 -3.84
N MET A 9 -2.70 6.45 -4.76
CA MET A 9 -2.25 5.08 -4.88
C MET A 9 -1.51 4.64 -3.62
N ILE A 10 -0.58 5.43 -3.07
CA ILE A 10 0.15 5.06 -1.84
C ILE A 10 -0.83 4.87 -0.68
N THR A 11 -1.73 5.83 -0.46
CA THR A 11 -2.73 5.72 0.60
C THR A 11 -3.70 4.56 0.37
N GLY A 12 -4.17 4.34 -0.86
CA GLY A 12 -5.09 3.24 -1.17
C GLY A 12 -4.43 1.86 -1.14
N THR A 13 -3.19 1.76 -1.61
CA THR A 13 -2.39 0.53 -1.64
C THR A 13 -1.95 0.11 -0.24
N SER A 14 -1.72 1.08 0.67
CA SER A 14 -1.43 0.78 2.07
C SER A 14 -2.54 -0.03 2.76
N GLN A 15 -3.76 0.01 2.20
CA GLN A 15 -4.92 -0.71 2.70
C GLN A 15 -5.36 -1.87 1.81
N ALA A 16 -4.68 -2.12 0.68
CA ALA A 16 -5.10 -3.09 -0.31
C ALA A 16 -4.60 -4.50 0.03
N ASP A 17 -5.50 -5.48 -0.03
CA ASP A 17 -5.16 -6.90 0.15
C ASP A 17 -4.65 -7.54 -1.15
N CYS A 18 -5.10 -7.00 -2.28
CA CYS A 18 -4.71 -7.40 -3.63
C CYS A 18 -4.58 -6.18 -4.55
N ALA A 19 -3.67 -6.27 -5.52
CA ALA A 19 -3.55 -5.30 -6.61
C ALA A 19 -3.97 -5.95 -7.93
N ILE A 20 -4.74 -5.22 -8.74
CA ILE A 20 -5.04 -5.60 -10.13
C ILE A 20 -4.23 -4.69 -11.05
N LEU A 21 -3.27 -5.29 -11.75
CA LEU A 21 -2.41 -4.61 -12.70
C LEU A 21 -3.01 -4.71 -14.10
N ILE A 22 -3.56 -3.61 -14.59
CA ILE A 22 -4.10 -3.51 -15.95
C ILE A 22 -2.97 -3.22 -16.94
N ILE A 23 -2.83 -4.09 -17.95
CA ILE A 23 -1.82 -4.00 -18.99
C ILE A 23 -2.52 -3.83 -20.33
N ALA A 24 -2.16 -2.82 -21.12
CA ALA A 24 -2.70 -2.70 -22.48
C ALA A 24 -2.06 -3.73 -23.42
N GLY A 25 -2.88 -4.44 -24.21
CA GLY A 25 -2.43 -5.43 -25.18
C GLY A 25 -1.89 -4.85 -26.48
N GLY A 26 -2.35 -3.64 -26.85
CA GLY A 26 -2.01 -2.98 -28.11
C GLY A 26 -0.50 -2.79 -28.31
N THR A 27 -0.04 -2.94 -29.56
CA THR A 27 1.34 -2.67 -29.95
C THR A 27 1.68 -1.19 -29.73
N GLY A 28 2.82 -0.91 -29.11
CA GLY A 28 3.26 0.43 -28.71
C GLY A 28 2.73 0.84 -27.33
N GLU A 29 1.47 0.51 -27.00
CA GLU A 29 0.91 0.82 -25.68
C GLU A 29 1.52 -0.03 -24.57
N PHE A 30 1.68 -1.33 -24.81
CA PHE A 30 2.33 -2.25 -23.89
C PHE A 30 3.76 -1.80 -23.58
N GLU A 31 4.54 -1.58 -24.63
CA GLU A 31 5.96 -1.23 -24.56
C GLU A 31 6.17 0.11 -23.85
N ALA A 32 5.28 1.09 -24.08
CA ALA A 32 5.28 2.36 -23.35
C ALA A 32 5.02 2.15 -21.84
N GLY A 33 4.05 1.30 -21.49
CA GLY A 33 3.70 1.01 -20.10
C GLY A 33 4.81 0.29 -19.32
N ILE A 34 5.50 -0.65 -19.96
CA ILE A 34 6.61 -1.41 -19.36
C ILE A 34 7.99 -0.78 -19.58
N SER A 35 8.06 0.42 -20.15
CA SER A 35 9.31 1.16 -20.31
C SER A 35 9.91 1.56 -18.94
N LYS A 36 11.14 2.08 -18.93
CA LYS A 36 11.81 2.53 -17.71
C LYS A 36 11.03 3.64 -17.00
N ASP A 37 10.41 4.52 -17.77
CA ASP A 37 9.62 5.65 -17.28
C ASP A 37 8.10 5.33 -17.23
N GLY A 38 7.74 4.08 -17.52
CA GLY A 38 6.38 3.59 -17.58
C GLY A 38 5.78 3.34 -16.20
N GLN A 39 4.52 3.76 -16.01
CA GLN A 39 3.83 3.67 -14.73
C GLN A 39 3.55 2.23 -14.28
N THR A 40 3.43 1.27 -15.21
CA THR A 40 3.19 -0.14 -14.85
C THR A 40 4.29 -0.66 -13.94
N ARG A 41 5.55 -0.24 -14.20
CA ARG A 41 6.68 -0.68 -13.38
C ARG A 41 6.66 -0.07 -12.00
N GLU A 42 6.42 1.24 -11.96
CA GLU A 42 6.32 2.00 -10.73
C GLU A 42 5.20 1.44 -9.84
N HIS A 43 4.02 1.22 -10.40
CA HIS A 43 2.86 0.70 -9.67
C HIS A 43 3.10 -0.71 -9.09
N ALA A 44 3.71 -1.62 -9.86
CA ALA A 44 4.01 -2.96 -9.34
C ALA A 44 5.03 -2.92 -8.20
N LEU A 45 6.06 -2.08 -8.32
CA LEU A 45 7.06 -1.91 -7.26
C LEU A 45 6.46 -1.27 -6.00
N LEU A 46 5.62 -0.25 -6.18
CA LEU A 46 4.89 0.38 -5.08
C LEU A 46 3.97 -0.62 -4.38
N ALA A 47 3.18 -1.39 -5.13
CA ALA A 47 2.31 -2.43 -4.57
C ALA A 47 3.09 -3.45 -3.73
N PHE A 48 4.20 -3.96 -4.28
CA PHE A 48 5.04 -4.91 -3.55
C PHE A 48 5.66 -4.28 -2.30
N THR A 49 6.18 -3.06 -2.40
CA THR A 49 6.84 -2.41 -1.26
C THR A 49 5.85 -2.05 -0.17
N LEU A 50 4.65 -1.59 -0.56
CA LEU A 50 3.54 -1.27 0.34
C LEU A 50 2.86 -2.51 0.93
N GLY A 51 3.32 -3.72 0.58
CA GLY A 51 2.93 -4.96 1.22
C GLY A 51 1.89 -5.79 0.53
N VAL A 52 1.41 -5.34 -0.63
CA VAL A 52 0.47 -6.12 -1.41
C VAL A 52 1.23 -7.33 -1.96
N ARG A 53 0.83 -8.52 -1.51
CA ARG A 53 1.46 -9.79 -1.91
C ARG A 53 0.65 -10.54 -2.97
N GLN A 54 -0.64 -10.24 -3.09
CA GLN A 54 -1.52 -10.84 -4.08
C GLN A 54 -1.67 -9.90 -5.27
N LEU A 55 -1.37 -10.41 -6.47
CA LEU A 55 -1.43 -9.64 -7.71
C LEU A 55 -2.26 -10.40 -8.74
N ILE A 56 -3.12 -9.68 -9.44
CA ILE A 56 -3.83 -10.15 -10.64
C ILE A 56 -3.34 -9.28 -11.80
N VAL A 57 -3.05 -9.89 -12.95
CA VAL A 57 -2.69 -9.17 -14.17
C VAL A 57 -3.83 -9.33 -15.17
N ALA A 58 -4.44 -8.22 -15.57
CA ALA A 58 -5.44 -8.21 -16.63
C ALA A 58 -4.85 -7.58 -17.89
N VAL A 59 -4.73 -8.37 -18.95
CA VAL A 59 -4.28 -7.90 -20.26
C VAL A 59 -5.50 -7.37 -21.00
N ASN A 60 -5.67 -6.06 -20.94
CA ASN A 60 -6.81 -5.33 -21.48
C ASN A 60 -6.62 -4.94 -22.96
N LYS A 61 -7.69 -4.52 -23.62
CA LYS A 61 -7.74 -4.14 -25.04
C LYS A 61 -7.39 -5.30 -26.00
N MET A 62 -7.75 -6.53 -25.66
CA MET A 62 -7.52 -7.69 -26.54
C MET A 62 -8.27 -7.60 -27.88
N ASP A 63 -9.34 -6.82 -27.93
CA ASP A 63 -10.05 -6.46 -29.17
C ASP A 63 -9.12 -5.75 -30.17
N THR A 64 -8.25 -4.85 -29.71
CA THR A 64 -7.30 -4.11 -30.56
C THR A 64 -6.18 -4.98 -31.14
N THR A 65 -5.94 -6.14 -30.53
CA THR A 65 -4.95 -7.13 -30.98
C THR A 65 -5.58 -8.28 -31.75
N LYS A 66 -6.86 -8.14 -32.15
CA LYS A 66 -7.65 -9.19 -32.80
C LYS A 66 -7.69 -10.48 -31.98
N TYR A 67 -7.71 -10.35 -30.66
CA TYR A 67 -7.78 -11.45 -29.71
C TYR A 67 -6.63 -12.47 -29.90
N SER A 68 -5.43 -11.99 -30.27
CA SER A 68 -4.28 -12.83 -30.61
C SER A 68 -3.70 -13.56 -29.39
N GLU A 69 -3.61 -14.89 -29.49
CA GLU A 69 -2.96 -15.76 -28.50
C GLU A 69 -1.46 -15.47 -28.37
N ASP A 70 -0.76 -15.32 -29.51
CA ASP A 70 0.67 -15.06 -29.54
C ASP A 70 1.03 -13.75 -28.81
N ARG A 71 0.23 -12.69 -29.04
CA ARG A 71 0.42 -11.40 -28.36
C ARG A 71 0.16 -11.50 -26.86
N PHE A 72 -0.87 -12.24 -26.46
CA PHE A 72 -1.14 -12.48 -25.04
C PHE A 72 0.02 -13.23 -24.38
N ASN A 73 0.50 -14.31 -24.98
CA ASN A 73 1.61 -15.12 -24.46
C ASN A 73 2.93 -14.33 -24.39
N GLU A 74 3.19 -13.45 -25.37
CA GLU A 74 4.32 -12.52 -25.33
C GLU A 74 4.24 -11.61 -24.10
N ILE A 75 3.11 -10.94 -23.90
CA ILE A 75 2.87 -10.03 -22.77
C ILE A 75 3.01 -10.78 -21.44
N VAL A 76 2.39 -11.97 -21.31
CA VAL A 76 2.47 -12.79 -20.09
C VAL A 76 3.92 -13.10 -19.74
N ARG A 77 4.74 -13.49 -20.72
CA ARG A 77 6.16 -13.79 -20.52
C ARG A 77 6.95 -12.56 -20.06
N GLU A 78 6.76 -11.42 -20.71
CA GLU A 78 7.46 -10.18 -20.36
C GLU A 78 7.06 -9.65 -18.98
N VAL A 79 5.75 -9.60 -18.71
CA VAL A 79 5.21 -9.16 -17.42
C VAL A 79 5.62 -10.12 -16.31
N SER A 80 5.62 -11.44 -16.54
CA SER A 80 6.10 -12.44 -15.58
C SER A 80 7.57 -12.20 -15.20
N ASN A 81 8.43 -11.95 -16.19
CA ASN A 81 9.84 -11.63 -15.94
C ASN A 81 9.99 -10.31 -15.17
N PHE A 82 9.15 -9.34 -15.45
CA PHE A 82 9.15 -8.05 -14.79
C PHE A 82 8.70 -8.15 -13.32
N ILE A 83 7.53 -8.73 -13.03
CA ILE A 83 7.01 -8.84 -11.67
C ILE A 83 7.89 -9.75 -10.79
N LYS A 84 8.56 -10.74 -11.39
CA LYS A 84 9.59 -11.56 -10.72
C LYS A 84 10.80 -10.72 -10.28
N LYS A 85 11.20 -9.73 -11.08
CA LYS A 85 12.29 -8.80 -10.71
C LYS A 85 11.89 -7.85 -9.59
N VAL A 86 10.60 -7.48 -9.53
CA VAL A 86 10.01 -6.67 -8.46
C VAL A 86 9.97 -7.45 -7.14
N GLY A 87 9.56 -8.72 -7.18
CA GLY A 87 9.52 -9.60 -6.01
C GLY A 87 8.30 -10.54 -5.94
N PHE A 88 7.32 -10.38 -6.84
CA PHE A 88 6.18 -11.29 -6.93
C PHE A 88 6.60 -12.66 -7.49
N ASN A 89 5.93 -13.72 -7.06
CA ASN A 89 6.05 -15.04 -7.70
C ASN A 89 5.03 -15.13 -8.85
N PRO A 90 5.44 -15.18 -10.14
CA PRO A 90 4.50 -15.23 -11.26
C PRO A 90 3.53 -16.42 -11.22
N LYS A 91 3.90 -17.52 -10.56
CA LYS A 91 3.01 -18.68 -10.41
C LYS A 91 1.80 -18.43 -9.52
N THR A 92 1.89 -17.42 -8.64
CA THR A 92 0.79 -17.02 -7.75
C THR A 92 -0.11 -15.95 -8.36
N VAL A 93 0.13 -15.57 -9.63
CA VAL A 93 -0.53 -14.46 -10.31
C VAL A 93 -1.41 -14.99 -11.43
N ALA A 94 -2.69 -14.64 -11.38
CA ALA A 94 -3.61 -14.93 -12.48
C ALA A 94 -3.39 -13.93 -13.62
N PHE A 95 -3.26 -14.44 -14.85
CA PHE A 95 -3.21 -13.63 -16.08
C PHE A 95 -4.50 -13.80 -16.86
N VAL A 96 -5.28 -12.73 -16.95
CA VAL A 96 -6.62 -12.74 -17.57
C VAL A 96 -6.61 -11.85 -18.82
N PRO A 97 -6.81 -12.38 -20.03
CA PRO A 97 -7.02 -11.56 -21.22
C PRO A 97 -8.45 -11.02 -21.19
N ILE A 98 -8.62 -9.70 -21.25
CA ILE A 98 -9.90 -9.02 -21.17
C ILE A 98 -10.07 -7.97 -22.28
N SER A 99 -11.32 -7.61 -22.56
CA SER A 99 -11.64 -6.30 -23.14
C SER A 99 -12.60 -5.60 -22.21
N GLY A 100 -12.10 -4.59 -21.48
CA GLY A 100 -12.94 -3.81 -20.57
C GLY A 100 -14.04 -3.02 -21.30
N TRP A 101 -13.87 -2.75 -22.59
CA TRP A 101 -14.85 -2.03 -23.40
C TRP A 101 -15.98 -2.94 -23.89
N HIS A 102 -15.63 -4.14 -24.34
CA HIS A 102 -16.59 -5.11 -24.89
C HIS A 102 -17.12 -6.12 -23.86
N GLY A 103 -16.53 -6.17 -22.67
CA GLY A 103 -16.93 -7.05 -21.57
C GLY A 103 -16.29 -8.44 -21.60
N ASP A 104 -15.43 -8.74 -22.57
CA ASP A 104 -14.79 -10.05 -22.72
C ASP A 104 -14.01 -10.46 -21.47
N ASN A 105 -14.34 -11.64 -20.90
CA ASN A 105 -13.73 -12.21 -19.70
C ASN A 105 -13.81 -11.30 -18.46
N MET A 106 -14.68 -10.29 -18.42
CA MET A 106 -14.86 -9.45 -17.23
C MET A 106 -15.64 -10.20 -16.15
N ILE A 107 -16.88 -10.57 -16.48
CA ILE A 107 -17.82 -11.30 -15.61
C ILE A 107 -18.16 -12.66 -16.21
N GLU A 108 -18.31 -12.72 -17.53
CA GLU A 108 -18.61 -13.94 -18.28
C GLU A 108 -17.45 -14.30 -19.20
N ALA A 109 -17.29 -15.59 -19.48
CA ALA A 109 -16.27 -16.06 -20.41
C ALA A 109 -16.58 -15.62 -21.84
N THR A 110 -15.59 -15.10 -22.55
CA THR A 110 -15.75 -14.67 -23.94
C THR A 110 -15.78 -15.85 -24.92
N THR A 111 -16.52 -15.67 -26.01
CA THR A 111 -16.46 -16.53 -27.20
C THR A 111 -15.40 -16.11 -28.21
N ASN A 112 -14.81 -14.91 -28.07
CA ASN A 112 -13.84 -14.35 -29.01
C ASN A 112 -12.41 -14.92 -28.85
N MET A 113 -12.13 -15.59 -27.72
CA MET A 113 -10.83 -16.20 -27.40
C MET A 113 -10.97 -17.70 -27.12
N PRO A 114 -11.34 -18.55 -28.12
CA PRO A 114 -11.54 -19.98 -27.91
C PRO A 114 -10.26 -20.75 -27.53
N TRP A 115 -9.09 -20.16 -27.81
CA TRP A 115 -7.79 -20.66 -27.40
C TRP A 115 -7.58 -20.54 -25.88
N TYR A 116 -8.18 -19.54 -25.22
CA TYR A 116 -8.00 -19.30 -23.80
C TYR A 116 -8.75 -20.34 -22.96
N LYS A 117 -8.01 -21.17 -22.22
CA LYS A 117 -8.58 -22.22 -21.37
C LYS A 117 -8.87 -21.78 -19.94
N GLY A 118 -8.41 -20.59 -19.57
CA GLY A 118 -8.50 -20.05 -18.21
C GLY A 118 -7.13 -19.70 -17.66
N TRP A 119 -7.14 -18.97 -16.56
CA TRP A 119 -5.95 -18.70 -15.76
C TRP A 119 -5.79 -19.78 -14.69
N GLU A 120 -4.55 -19.97 -14.25
CA GLU A 120 -4.20 -20.82 -13.11
C GLU A 120 -3.28 -20.01 -12.19
N LYS A 121 -3.48 -20.12 -10.88
CA LYS A 121 -2.54 -19.61 -9.87
C LYS A 121 -2.33 -20.59 -8.72
N GLU A 122 -1.12 -20.63 -8.19
CA GLU A 122 -0.79 -21.30 -6.94
C GLU A 122 -1.26 -20.46 -5.74
N THR A 123 -1.89 -21.11 -4.77
CA THR A 123 -2.40 -20.55 -3.51
C THR A 123 -1.87 -21.38 -2.35
N LYS A 124 -2.04 -20.95 -1.10
CA LYS A 124 -1.65 -21.76 0.06
C LYS A 124 -2.46 -23.06 0.16
N SER A 125 -3.68 -23.05 -0.38
CA SER A 125 -4.60 -24.19 -0.36
C SER A 125 -4.49 -25.11 -1.58
N GLY A 126 -3.52 -24.87 -2.48
CA GLY A 126 -3.34 -25.64 -3.72
C GLY A 126 -3.44 -24.76 -4.96
N LYS A 127 -4.11 -25.23 -6.01
CA LYS A 127 -4.29 -24.48 -7.26
C LYS A 127 -5.69 -23.89 -7.33
N ALA A 128 -5.77 -22.63 -7.78
CA ALA A 128 -7.02 -21.99 -8.17
C ALA A 128 -7.02 -21.75 -9.68
N THR A 129 -8.18 -21.95 -10.31
CA THR A 129 -8.37 -21.77 -11.75
C THR A 129 -9.68 -21.04 -12.02
N GLY A 130 -9.73 -20.26 -13.10
CA GLY A 130 -10.95 -19.60 -13.55
C GLY A 130 -10.78 -19.08 -14.97
N LYS A 131 -11.80 -18.39 -15.49
CA LYS A 131 -11.76 -17.82 -16.85
C LYS A 131 -11.91 -16.31 -16.85
N THR A 132 -12.60 -15.75 -15.87
CA THR A 132 -12.94 -14.33 -15.87
C THR A 132 -12.10 -13.55 -14.88
N LEU A 133 -12.13 -12.23 -14.99
CA LEU A 133 -11.53 -11.33 -14.01
C LEU A 133 -12.27 -11.41 -12.68
N LEU A 134 -13.59 -11.58 -12.70
CA LEU A 134 -14.39 -11.82 -11.50
C LEU A 134 -13.94 -13.11 -10.79
N ASP A 135 -13.77 -14.22 -11.51
CA ASP A 135 -13.26 -15.46 -10.92
C ASP A 135 -11.89 -15.23 -10.24
N ALA A 136 -11.03 -14.41 -10.85
CA ALA A 136 -9.70 -14.14 -10.32
C ALA A 136 -9.74 -13.32 -9.02
N ILE A 137 -10.69 -12.39 -8.92
CA ILE A 137 -10.98 -11.59 -7.73
C ILE A 137 -11.58 -12.47 -6.62
N ASP A 138 -12.56 -13.31 -6.95
CA ASP A 138 -13.17 -14.24 -5.99
C ASP A 138 -12.16 -15.26 -5.44
N ALA A 139 -11.13 -15.58 -6.23
CA ALA A 139 -10.03 -16.45 -5.81
C ALA A 139 -8.95 -15.74 -4.97
N ILE A 140 -9.11 -14.47 -4.60
CA ILE A 140 -8.18 -13.77 -3.68
C ILE A 140 -8.25 -14.45 -2.30
N GLU A 141 -7.11 -14.83 -1.75
CA GLU A 141 -7.06 -15.41 -0.41
C GLU A 141 -7.30 -14.31 0.62
N PRO A 142 -8.28 -14.45 1.53
CA PRO A 142 -8.47 -13.48 2.59
C PRO A 142 -7.18 -13.31 3.43
N PRO A 143 -6.74 -12.08 3.71
CA PRO A 143 -5.58 -11.87 4.56
C PRO A 143 -5.89 -12.33 5.99
N THR A 144 -4.85 -12.77 6.70
CA THR A 144 -4.96 -12.99 8.15
C THR A 144 -5.13 -11.64 8.84
N ARG A 145 -6.31 -11.39 9.40
CA ARG A 145 -6.61 -10.14 10.12
C ARG A 145 -5.88 -10.16 11.48
N PRO A 146 -5.04 -9.16 11.79
CA PRO A 146 -4.25 -9.13 13.02
C PRO A 146 -5.10 -8.70 14.24
N THR A 147 -6.11 -9.49 14.60
CA THR A 147 -7.04 -9.21 15.72
C THR A 147 -6.35 -9.29 17.07
N ASP A 148 -5.35 -10.16 17.20
CA ASP A 148 -4.64 -10.42 18.46
C ASP A 148 -3.51 -9.41 18.74
N LYS A 149 -3.18 -8.57 17.76
CA LYS A 149 -2.21 -7.48 17.95
C LYS A 149 -2.84 -6.30 18.68
N PRO A 150 -2.06 -5.45 19.35
CA PRO A 150 -2.57 -4.22 19.92
C PRO A 150 -3.22 -3.29 18.88
N LEU A 151 -4.13 -2.43 19.34
CA LEU A 151 -4.89 -1.53 18.47
C LEU A 151 -3.97 -0.51 17.79
N ARG A 152 -4.05 -0.41 16.46
CA ARG A 152 -3.54 0.71 15.67
C ARG A 152 -4.60 1.13 14.66
N LEU A 153 -5.06 2.38 14.79
CA LEU A 153 -6.09 2.97 13.93
C LEU A 153 -5.63 4.37 13.49
N PRO A 154 -4.93 4.49 12.34
CA PRO A 154 -4.55 5.77 11.75
C PRO A 154 -5.79 6.57 11.32
N LEU A 155 -5.85 7.83 11.74
CA LEU A 155 -6.97 8.73 11.46
C LEU A 155 -6.90 9.27 10.04
N GLN A 156 -7.96 9.03 9.28
CA GLN A 156 -8.16 9.58 7.94
C GLN A 156 -8.73 10.99 8.01
N ASP A 157 -9.75 11.18 8.85
CA ASP A 157 -10.47 12.44 9.04
C ASP A 157 -11.02 12.56 10.47
N VAL A 158 -11.36 13.79 10.87
CA VAL A 158 -11.95 14.07 12.18
C VAL A 158 -13.10 15.06 12.00
N TYR A 159 -14.30 14.64 12.41
CA TYR A 159 -15.52 15.43 12.25
C TYR A 159 -16.05 15.94 13.60
N LYS A 160 -16.73 17.08 13.56
CA LYS A 160 -17.56 17.58 14.66
C LYS A 160 -19.02 17.41 14.27
N ILE A 161 -19.73 16.51 14.94
CA ILE A 161 -21.14 16.24 14.68
C ILE A 161 -21.99 16.86 15.80
N GLY A 162 -22.97 17.68 15.44
CA GLY A 162 -23.87 18.32 16.41
C GLY A 162 -24.63 17.28 17.24
N GLY A 163 -24.66 17.46 18.56
CA GLY A 163 -25.31 16.52 19.50
C GLY A 163 -24.49 15.26 19.83
N ILE A 164 -23.53 14.88 18.99
CA ILE A 164 -22.68 13.69 19.17
C ILE A 164 -21.29 14.06 19.72
N GLY A 165 -20.67 15.11 19.18
CA GLY A 165 -19.34 15.56 19.58
C GLY A 165 -18.28 15.27 18.51
N THR A 166 -17.10 14.84 18.94
CA THR A 166 -15.95 14.59 18.05
C THR A 166 -15.97 13.14 17.57
N VAL A 167 -15.89 12.94 16.26
CA VAL A 167 -15.91 11.63 15.61
C VAL A 167 -14.72 11.50 14.67
N PRO A 168 -13.64 10.83 15.09
CA PRO A 168 -12.56 10.43 14.20
C PRO A 168 -13.00 9.27 13.32
N VAL A 169 -12.45 9.23 12.11
CA VAL A 169 -12.70 8.17 11.13
C VAL A 169 -11.37 7.62 10.66
N GLY A 170 -11.27 6.30 10.56
CA GLY A 170 -10.09 5.63 10.05
C GLY A 170 -10.31 4.13 9.87
N ARG A 171 -9.27 3.47 9.36
CA ARG A 171 -9.25 2.02 9.20
C ARG A 171 -8.57 1.39 10.40
N VAL A 172 -9.16 0.35 10.96
CA VAL A 172 -8.49 -0.48 11.97
C VAL A 172 -7.40 -1.28 11.25
N GLU A 173 -6.14 -1.03 11.54
CA GLU A 173 -5.02 -1.74 10.89
C GLU A 173 -4.61 -2.98 11.70
N THR A 174 -4.61 -2.87 13.03
CA THR A 174 -4.38 -3.98 13.96
C THR A 174 -5.27 -3.87 15.19
N GLY A 175 -5.49 -5.00 15.85
CA GLY A 175 -6.31 -5.09 17.06
C GLY A 175 -7.78 -4.84 16.84
N VAL A 176 -8.49 -4.54 17.92
CA VAL A 176 -9.94 -4.36 17.92
C VAL A 176 -10.27 -3.06 18.63
N ILE A 177 -11.23 -2.30 18.12
CA ILE A 177 -11.78 -1.13 18.79
C ILE A 177 -13.21 -1.42 19.26
N LYS A 178 -13.52 -1.15 20.51
CA LYS A 178 -14.85 -1.37 21.10
C LYS A 178 -15.33 -0.13 21.85
N PRO A 179 -16.65 0.10 21.92
CA PRO A 179 -17.22 1.02 22.89
C PRO A 179 -16.73 0.70 24.32
N GLY A 180 -16.42 1.74 25.09
CA GLY A 180 -15.88 1.64 26.45
C GLY A 180 -14.36 1.49 26.53
N MET A 181 -13.66 1.25 25.42
CA MET A 181 -12.20 1.25 25.41
C MET A 181 -11.64 2.64 25.67
N VAL A 182 -10.53 2.71 26.42
CA VAL A 182 -9.79 3.94 26.64
C VAL A 182 -8.64 3.97 25.63
N VAL A 183 -8.70 4.91 24.70
CA VAL A 183 -7.75 5.04 23.59
C VAL A 183 -6.84 6.25 23.79
N THR A 184 -5.60 6.12 23.33
CA THR A 184 -4.59 7.19 23.29
C THR A 184 -4.26 7.55 21.85
N PHE A 185 -4.21 8.84 21.55
CA PHE A 185 -3.90 9.39 20.23
C PHE A 185 -2.45 9.87 20.15
N ALA A 186 -1.62 9.16 19.39
CA ALA A 186 -0.26 9.56 19.08
C ALA A 186 -0.21 10.46 17.83
N PRO A 187 0.66 11.47 17.77
CA PRO A 187 1.64 11.87 18.78
C PRO A 187 1.10 12.87 19.82
N SER A 188 -0.17 13.27 19.76
CA SER A 188 -0.76 14.28 20.66
C SER A 188 -0.82 13.87 22.14
N ASN A 189 -0.68 12.57 22.43
CA ASN A 189 -0.80 11.94 23.74
C ASN A 189 -2.12 12.25 24.48
N VAL A 190 -3.19 12.52 23.73
CA VAL A 190 -4.54 12.71 24.27
C VAL A 190 -5.16 11.35 24.53
N THR A 191 -5.72 11.14 25.72
CA THR A 191 -6.36 9.87 26.10
C THR A 191 -7.84 10.10 26.42
N THR A 192 -8.71 9.24 25.92
CA THR A 192 -10.16 9.35 26.10
C THR A 192 -10.87 8.01 25.96
N GLU A 193 -12.12 7.94 26.39
CA GLU A 193 -12.98 6.77 26.26
C GLU A 193 -13.78 6.83 24.95
N VAL A 194 -13.80 5.73 24.21
CA VAL A 194 -14.64 5.52 23.03
C VAL A 194 -16.08 5.26 23.48
N LYS A 195 -17.06 6.01 22.97
CA LYS A 195 -18.47 5.84 23.36
C LYS A 195 -19.28 4.97 22.43
N SER A 196 -19.03 5.08 21.14
CA SER A 196 -19.66 4.25 20.11
C SER A 196 -18.68 4.05 18.98
N VAL A 197 -18.85 2.95 18.26
CA VAL A 197 -18.16 2.64 17.01
C VAL A 197 -19.25 2.40 15.96
N GLU A 198 -19.09 2.98 14.78
CA GLU A 198 -20.06 2.93 13.69
C GLU A 198 -19.36 2.67 12.35
N MET A 199 -20.03 1.90 11.48
CA MET A 199 -19.63 1.68 10.09
C MET A 199 -20.88 1.77 9.22
N HIS A 200 -20.83 2.55 8.14
CA HIS A 200 -21.99 2.77 7.25
C HIS A 200 -23.28 3.22 7.97
N HIS A 201 -23.16 4.05 9.01
CA HIS A 201 -24.26 4.53 9.86
C HIS A 201 -24.95 3.47 10.73
N GLU A 202 -24.35 2.29 10.86
CA GLU A 202 -24.79 1.24 11.79
C GLU A 202 -23.81 1.14 12.96
N SER A 203 -24.34 0.99 14.17
CA SER A 203 -23.52 0.82 15.36
C SER A 203 -22.95 -0.59 15.42
N LEU A 204 -21.65 -0.67 15.71
CA LEU A 204 -20.93 -1.92 15.85
C LEU A 204 -20.59 -2.21 17.33
N PRO A 205 -20.70 -3.48 17.77
CA PRO A 205 -20.20 -3.88 19.09
C PRO A 205 -18.67 -3.82 19.16
N GLU A 206 -18.00 -4.02 18.01
CA GLU A 206 -16.56 -3.92 17.85
C GLU A 206 -16.20 -3.66 16.37
N GLY A 207 -15.11 -2.95 16.14
CA GLY A 207 -14.47 -2.79 14.82
C GLY A 207 -13.23 -3.65 14.72
N LEU A 208 -13.14 -4.46 13.68
CA LEU A 208 -12.08 -5.44 13.45
C LEU A 208 -11.05 -4.92 12.43
N PRO A 209 -9.83 -5.49 12.37
CA PRO A 209 -8.83 -5.09 11.39
C PRO A 209 -9.39 -5.17 9.97
N GLY A 210 -9.25 -4.10 9.20
CA GLY A 210 -9.79 -3.93 7.85
C GLY A 210 -11.03 -3.06 7.77
N ASP A 211 -11.76 -2.90 8.88
CA ASP A 211 -12.99 -2.10 8.91
C ASP A 211 -12.67 -0.60 8.89
N ASN A 212 -13.42 0.15 8.08
CA ASN A 212 -13.37 1.61 8.09
C ASN A 212 -14.48 2.11 9.02
N VAL A 213 -14.08 2.58 10.20
CA VAL A 213 -15.00 2.94 11.27
C VAL A 213 -14.93 4.41 11.62
N GLY A 214 -16.07 4.99 11.95
CA GLY A 214 -16.16 6.22 12.73
C GLY A 214 -16.41 5.88 14.19
N PHE A 215 -15.78 6.59 15.13
CA PHE A 215 -15.99 6.31 16.55
C PHE A 215 -16.16 7.60 17.35
N ASN A 216 -17.08 7.63 18.30
CA ASN A 216 -17.31 8.79 19.13
C ASN A 216 -16.32 8.83 20.30
N VAL A 217 -15.74 9.99 20.58
CA VAL A 217 -14.91 10.21 21.77
C VAL A 217 -15.39 11.42 22.57
N LYS A 218 -15.29 11.33 23.91
CA LYS A 218 -15.65 12.44 24.80
C LYS A 218 -14.47 13.35 25.11
N ASN A 219 -14.75 14.60 25.45
CA ASN A 219 -13.78 15.55 26.01
C ASN A 219 -12.52 15.78 25.15
N VAL A 220 -12.59 15.49 23.85
CA VAL A 220 -11.52 15.76 22.88
C VAL A 220 -12.08 16.70 21.83
N SER A 221 -11.41 17.81 21.58
CA SER A 221 -11.76 18.75 20.52
C SER A 221 -11.25 18.24 19.18
N VAL A 222 -11.94 18.57 18.09
CA VAL A 222 -11.45 18.37 16.71
C VAL A 222 -10.13 19.09 16.41
N LYS A 223 -9.70 20.00 17.29
CA LYS A 223 -8.39 20.68 17.19
C LYS A 223 -7.24 19.89 17.84
N ASP A 224 -7.56 18.96 18.74
CA ASP A 224 -6.57 18.23 19.54
C ASP A 224 -6.03 17.01 18.78
N ILE A 225 -6.80 16.51 17.83
CA ILE A 225 -6.48 15.36 16.99
C ILE A 225 -6.71 15.70 15.52
N ARG A 226 -5.95 15.07 14.63
CA ARG A 226 -6.03 15.33 13.18
C ARG A 226 -5.67 14.09 12.35
N ARG A 227 -5.92 14.18 11.04
CA ARG A 227 -5.42 13.21 10.06
C ARG A 227 -3.93 12.94 10.25
N GLY A 228 -3.54 11.66 10.15
CA GLY A 228 -2.15 11.23 10.37
C GLY A 228 -1.81 10.94 11.83
N ASN A 229 -2.71 11.19 12.78
CA ASN A 229 -2.56 10.69 14.15
C ASN A 229 -3.00 9.22 14.21
N VAL A 230 -2.53 8.49 15.22
CA VAL A 230 -2.82 7.06 15.40
C VAL A 230 -3.53 6.88 16.72
N ALA A 231 -4.75 6.33 16.69
CA ALA A 231 -5.43 5.86 17.88
C ALA A 231 -4.95 4.46 18.24
N SER A 232 -4.75 4.22 19.54
CA SER A 232 -4.26 2.94 20.10
C SER A 232 -4.92 2.68 21.45
N ASP A 233 -4.89 1.44 21.93
CA ASP A 233 -5.38 1.11 23.27
C ASP A 233 -4.40 1.65 24.32
N SER A 234 -4.89 2.48 25.23
CA SER A 234 -4.08 3.06 26.31
C SER A 234 -3.47 2.02 27.26
N LYS A 235 -4.06 0.82 27.32
CA LYS A 235 -3.66 -0.25 28.26
C LYS A 235 -2.82 -1.35 27.63
N ASN A 236 -2.70 -1.37 26.31
CA ASN A 236 -2.03 -2.43 25.58
C ASN A 236 -1.19 -1.82 24.47
N ASP A 237 0.10 -1.61 24.77
CA ASP A 237 1.08 -1.01 23.87
C ASP A 237 0.58 0.27 23.17
N PRO A 238 0.38 1.38 23.92
CA PRO A 238 -0.08 2.63 23.33
C PRO A 238 0.95 3.19 22.35
N ALA A 239 0.48 3.65 21.19
CA ALA A 239 1.29 4.28 20.17
C ALA A 239 1.96 5.56 20.69
N GLN A 240 3.17 5.86 20.21
CA GLN A 240 3.98 6.98 20.68
C GLN A 240 4.49 7.85 19.52
N GLU A 241 5.01 9.02 19.88
CA GLU A 241 5.75 9.89 18.95
C GLU A 241 7.13 9.29 18.64
N ALA A 242 7.50 9.26 17.37
CA ALA A 242 8.84 8.89 16.94
C ALA A 242 9.73 10.13 16.85
N ALA A 243 10.74 10.22 17.73
CA ALA A 243 11.75 11.28 17.68
C ALA A 243 12.67 11.13 16.45
N SER A 244 13.05 9.89 16.15
CA SER A 244 13.73 9.46 14.94
C SER A 244 13.38 8.00 14.66
N PHE A 245 13.65 7.53 13.44
CA PHE A 245 13.52 6.13 13.09
C PHE A 245 14.53 5.75 12.02
N ASN A 246 15.00 4.50 12.07
CA ASN A 246 15.84 3.93 11.02
C ASN A 246 14.95 3.17 10.05
N ALA A 247 15.16 3.39 8.76
CA ALA A 247 14.38 2.74 7.71
C ALA A 247 15.27 2.29 6.56
N GLN A 248 14.91 1.14 5.98
CA GLN A 248 15.46 0.69 4.72
C GLN A 248 14.73 1.41 3.58
N VAL A 249 15.45 2.25 2.84
CA VAL A 249 14.94 3.05 1.73
C VAL A 249 15.48 2.52 0.40
N ILE A 250 14.60 2.34 -0.59
CA ILE A 250 14.95 2.00 -1.97
C ILE A 250 14.67 3.22 -2.85
N VAL A 251 15.73 3.78 -3.46
CA VAL A 251 15.61 4.93 -4.35
C VAL A 251 15.13 4.48 -5.72
N MET A 252 14.07 5.12 -6.20
CA MET A 252 13.39 4.78 -7.45
C MET A 252 13.87 5.66 -8.60
N ASN A 253 13.15 6.73 -8.91
CA ASN A 253 13.40 7.61 -10.05
C ASN A 253 13.74 9.03 -9.58
N HIS A 254 14.85 9.17 -8.87
CA HIS A 254 15.38 10.47 -8.47
C HIS A 254 16.38 10.99 -9.54
N PRO A 255 16.27 12.24 -10.03
CA PRO A 255 17.11 12.78 -11.11
C PRO A 255 18.54 13.09 -10.67
N GLY A 256 18.76 13.29 -9.37
CA GLY A 256 20.06 13.59 -8.78
C GLY A 256 20.50 12.57 -7.75
N GLN A 257 21.29 13.04 -6.78
CA GLN A 257 21.77 12.25 -5.65
C GLN A 257 21.05 12.70 -4.37
N ILE A 258 20.82 11.77 -3.45
CA ILE A 258 20.27 12.04 -2.12
C ILE A 258 21.41 11.92 -1.11
N GLY A 259 21.68 12.99 -0.37
CA GLY A 259 22.69 13.01 0.69
C GLY A 259 22.06 13.37 2.05
N ASN A 260 22.89 13.35 3.10
CA ASN A 260 22.49 13.77 4.43
C ASN A 260 21.93 15.21 4.41
N GLY A 261 20.85 15.44 5.14
CA GLY A 261 20.12 16.71 5.18
C GLY A 261 18.96 16.81 4.18
N TYR A 262 18.86 15.91 3.20
CA TYR A 262 17.73 15.86 2.28
C TYR A 262 16.40 15.71 3.05
N SER A 263 15.43 16.59 2.80
CA SER A 263 14.20 16.68 3.62
C SER A 263 12.91 16.59 2.78
N PRO A 264 12.65 15.45 2.13
CA PRO A 264 11.45 15.23 1.32
C PRO A 264 10.22 15.00 2.20
N VAL A 265 9.05 14.92 1.56
CA VAL A 265 7.80 14.56 2.25
C VAL A 265 7.65 13.05 2.29
N LEU A 266 7.32 12.51 3.47
CA LEU A 266 6.96 11.11 3.66
C LEU A 266 5.44 10.97 3.76
N ASP A 267 4.90 10.08 2.95
CA ASP A 267 3.56 9.53 3.08
C ASP A 267 3.68 8.19 3.81
N CYS A 268 3.29 8.13 5.08
CA CYS A 268 3.25 6.90 5.89
C CYS A 268 1.84 6.77 6.46
N HIS A 269 1.17 5.62 6.25
CA HIS A 269 -0.25 5.44 6.56
C HIS A 269 -1.12 6.62 6.07
N THR A 270 -1.69 7.39 7.00
CA THR A 270 -2.47 8.62 6.74
C THR A 270 -1.67 9.90 7.01
N ALA A 271 -0.45 9.79 7.58
CA ALA A 271 0.44 10.90 7.83
C ALA A 271 1.17 11.37 6.56
N HIS A 272 1.34 12.70 6.47
CA HIS A 272 2.00 13.39 5.38
C HIS A 272 2.94 14.45 5.98
N ILE A 273 4.18 14.05 6.25
CA ILE A 273 5.13 14.85 7.06
C ILE A 273 6.51 14.85 6.40
N ALA A 274 7.13 16.03 6.30
CA ALA A 274 8.51 16.13 5.83
C ALA A 274 9.46 15.49 6.85
N CYS A 275 10.36 14.64 6.39
CA CYS A 275 11.35 13.99 7.26
C CYS A 275 12.75 14.22 6.70
N ARG A 276 13.68 14.60 7.56
CA ARG A 276 15.08 14.80 7.21
C ARG A 276 15.78 13.45 7.19
N PHE A 277 16.46 13.13 6.09
CA PHE A 277 17.45 12.08 5.98
C PHE A 277 18.65 12.54 6.80
N ASN A 278 18.68 12.19 8.09
CA ASN A 278 19.67 12.69 9.04
C ASN A 278 21.04 12.10 8.71
N ASN A 279 21.12 10.77 8.69
CA ASN A 279 22.32 10.03 8.34
C ASN A 279 21.97 8.85 7.43
N ILE A 280 22.62 8.75 6.28
CA ILE A 280 22.63 7.52 5.49
C ILE A 280 23.67 6.60 6.12
N LEU A 281 23.18 5.60 6.86
CA LEU A 281 24.01 4.72 7.68
C LEU A 281 24.75 3.70 6.81
N GLN A 282 24.04 3.04 5.89
CA GLN A 282 24.58 1.96 5.09
C GLN A 282 23.95 1.95 3.71
N LYS A 283 24.73 1.64 2.69
CA LYS A 283 24.22 1.17 1.40
C LYS A 283 24.14 -0.35 1.43
N ILE A 284 23.03 -0.90 0.98
CA ILE A 284 22.75 -2.34 1.04
C ILE A 284 22.32 -2.89 -0.33
N ASP A 285 22.56 -4.17 -0.55
CA ASP A 285 21.98 -4.87 -1.68
C ASP A 285 20.48 -5.09 -1.44
N ARG A 286 19.65 -4.61 -2.37
CA ARG A 286 18.18 -4.62 -2.22
C ARG A 286 17.54 -6.01 -2.08
N ARG A 287 18.23 -7.09 -2.46
CA ARG A 287 17.69 -8.46 -2.44
C ARG A 287 18.17 -9.26 -1.25
N SER A 288 19.46 -9.19 -0.98
CA SER A 288 20.11 -9.95 0.08
C SER A 288 20.18 -9.20 1.41
N GLY A 289 19.99 -7.87 1.40
CA GLY A 289 20.18 -7.02 2.57
C GLY A 289 21.63 -6.86 3.00
N LYS A 290 22.59 -7.42 2.24
CA LYS A 290 24.01 -7.37 2.57
C LYS A 290 24.54 -5.93 2.43
N VAL A 291 25.28 -5.47 3.43
CA VAL A 291 25.94 -4.17 3.40
C VAL A 291 26.99 -4.15 2.28
N LEU A 292 26.91 -3.11 1.44
CA LEU A 292 27.82 -2.84 0.34
C LEU A 292 28.81 -1.73 0.70
N GLU A 293 28.36 -0.71 1.43
CA GLU A 293 29.15 0.45 1.82
C GLU A 293 28.63 1.01 3.15
N GLU A 294 29.52 1.32 4.08
CA GLU A 294 29.21 1.98 5.35
C GLU A 294 29.32 3.51 5.19
N ASN A 295 28.36 4.25 5.74
CA ASN A 295 28.28 5.72 5.72
C ASN A 295 28.51 6.34 4.33
N PRO A 296 27.74 5.94 3.29
CA PRO A 296 27.90 6.49 1.95
C PRO A 296 27.60 8.00 1.93
N LYS A 297 28.36 8.76 1.16
CA LYS A 297 28.15 10.23 1.04
C LYS A 297 26.79 10.58 0.41
N PHE A 298 26.31 9.74 -0.49
CA PHE A 298 25.03 9.90 -1.17
C PHE A 298 24.52 8.56 -1.70
N ILE A 299 23.22 8.50 -1.98
CA ILE A 299 22.54 7.39 -2.66
C ILE A 299 21.85 7.90 -3.94
N LYS A 300 21.69 7.04 -4.93
CA LYS A 300 21.07 7.40 -6.22
C LYS A 300 20.04 6.35 -6.65
N SER A 301 19.30 6.67 -7.71
CA SER A 301 18.30 5.77 -8.32
C SER A 301 18.81 4.34 -8.49
N GLY A 302 18.06 3.38 -7.93
CA GLY A 302 18.37 1.96 -7.89
C GLY A 302 19.09 1.47 -6.63
N ASP A 303 19.65 2.38 -5.83
CA ASP A 303 20.31 2.02 -4.57
C ASP A 303 19.28 1.71 -3.48
N ALA A 304 19.64 0.79 -2.59
CA ALA A 304 18.96 0.59 -1.32
C ALA A 304 19.90 1.00 -0.17
N ALA A 305 19.36 1.62 0.87
CA ALA A 305 20.15 2.11 1.99
C ALA A 305 19.38 2.08 3.30
N MET A 306 20.09 1.89 4.42
CA MET A 306 19.57 2.14 5.75
C MET A 306 19.78 3.62 6.09
N VAL A 307 18.71 4.31 6.45
CA VAL A 307 18.72 5.76 6.70
C VAL A 307 18.09 6.05 8.06
N GLU A 308 18.77 6.84 8.87
CA GLU A 308 18.19 7.47 10.04
C GLU A 308 17.40 8.71 9.60
N MET A 309 16.11 8.74 9.95
CA MET A 309 15.18 9.79 9.54
C MET A 309 14.63 10.52 10.77
N ILE A 310 14.49 11.84 10.66
CA ILE A 310 13.93 12.70 11.71
C ILE A 310 12.72 13.45 11.16
N PRO A 311 11.50 13.21 11.69
CA PRO A 311 10.32 13.99 11.34
C PRO A 311 10.50 15.48 11.66
N THR A 312 10.05 16.36 10.75
CA THR A 312 10.05 17.82 10.99
C THR A 312 8.90 18.29 11.87
N LYS A 313 7.90 17.42 12.06
CA LYS A 313 6.73 17.62 12.91
C LYS A 313 6.47 16.32 13.68
N PRO A 314 5.80 16.37 14.84
CA PRO A 314 5.41 15.18 15.58
C PRO A 314 4.72 14.17 14.68
N MET A 315 5.23 12.94 14.69
CA MET A 315 4.80 11.84 13.83
C MET A 315 4.76 10.54 14.64
N CYS A 316 3.76 9.69 14.36
CA CYS A 316 3.73 8.33 14.86
C CYS A 316 4.02 7.39 13.68
N VAL A 317 5.02 6.54 13.85
CA VAL A 317 5.39 5.45 12.93
C VAL A 317 5.78 4.26 13.79
N GLU A 318 5.73 3.08 13.21
CA GLU A 318 6.00 1.83 13.91
C GLU A 318 7.04 0.99 13.15
N SER A 319 7.66 0.05 13.85
CA SER A 319 8.50 -0.96 13.20
C SER A 319 7.67 -1.78 12.22
N PHE A 320 8.17 -1.94 10.99
CA PHE A 320 7.51 -2.73 9.95
C PHE A 320 7.20 -4.17 10.37
N ASN A 321 8.06 -4.78 11.19
CA ASN A 321 7.87 -6.16 11.64
C ASN A 321 6.72 -6.29 12.66
N GLU A 322 6.46 -5.24 13.44
CA GLU A 322 5.46 -5.22 14.49
C GLU A 322 4.11 -4.75 13.95
N TYR A 323 4.09 -3.60 13.28
CA TYR A 323 2.89 -3.01 12.70
C TYR A 323 3.12 -2.66 11.23
N PRO A 324 3.08 -3.67 10.32
CA PRO A 324 3.35 -3.48 8.90
C PRO A 324 2.65 -2.28 8.24
N PRO A 325 1.37 -1.97 8.54
CA PRO A 325 0.69 -0.83 7.92
C PRO A 325 1.23 0.55 8.34
N LEU A 326 1.93 0.64 9.48
CA LEU A 326 2.47 1.90 10.03
C LEU A 326 4.00 2.02 9.85
N GLY A 327 4.67 0.97 9.36
CA GLY A 327 6.11 0.97 9.10
C GLY A 327 6.50 1.17 7.64
N ARG A 328 5.55 1.16 6.71
CA ARG A 328 5.82 1.38 5.28
C ARG A 328 5.51 2.80 4.88
N PHE A 329 6.39 3.41 4.11
CA PHE A 329 6.20 4.78 3.63
C PHE A 329 6.73 4.98 2.22
N ALA A 330 6.19 6.02 1.57
CA ALA A 330 6.71 6.53 0.32
C ALA A 330 7.37 7.89 0.55
N VAL A 331 8.49 8.12 -0.13
CA VAL A 331 9.23 9.37 -0.12
C VAL A 331 8.93 10.12 -1.40
N ARG A 332 8.44 11.35 -1.26
CA ARG A 332 8.02 12.18 -2.39
C ARG A 332 8.77 13.49 -2.44
N ASP A 333 9.16 13.85 -3.64
CA ASP A 333 9.78 15.12 -3.97
C ASP A 333 9.46 15.48 -5.43
N MET A 334 9.41 16.77 -5.76
CA MET A 334 9.11 17.27 -7.11
C MET A 334 7.87 16.62 -7.77
N ARG A 335 6.84 16.32 -6.97
CA ARG A 335 5.59 15.60 -7.36
C ARG A 335 5.74 14.13 -7.77
N GLN A 336 6.93 13.54 -7.66
CA GLN A 336 7.18 12.14 -7.97
C GLN A 336 7.53 11.34 -6.71
N THR A 337 7.32 10.03 -6.76
CA THR A 337 7.84 9.14 -5.72
C THR A 337 9.30 8.82 -6.01
N VAL A 338 10.18 9.34 -5.17
CA VAL A 338 11.63 9.25 -5.37
C VAL A 338 12.23 8.06 -4.64
N ALA A 339 11.57 7.60 -3.58
CA ALA A 339 11.95 6.39 -2.87
C ALA A 339 10.76 5.78 -2.13
N VAL A 340 10.93 4.56 -1.67
CA VAL A 340 10.02 3.86 -0.75
C VAL A 340 10.81 3.28 0.39
N GLY A 341 10.22 3.17 1.56
CA GLY A 341 10.89 2.63 2.73
C GLY A 341 10.03 1.77 3.62
N VAL A 342 10.71 0.95 4.41
CA VAL A 342 10.19 0.07 5.45
C VAL A 342 11.08 0.13 6.68
#